data_AF-A0A2T0LAK2-F1
#
_entry.id   AF-A0A2T0LAK2-F1
#
_cell.length_a   1.000
_cell.length_b   1.000
_cell.length_c   1.000
_cell.angle_alpha   90.00
_cell.angle_beta   90.00
_cell.angle_gamma   90.00
#
_symmetry.space_group_name_H-M   'P 1'
#
loop_
_entity.id
_entity.type
_entity.pdbx_description
1 polymer ?
#
loop_
_entity_poly.entity_id
_entity_poly.type
_entity_poly.pdbx_seq_one_letter_code
_entity_poly.pdbx_strand_id
1 'polypeptide(L)'
;MDMIIVALVGAMAAVLANRGIAVFNDGLRPIVPEHIEGRLSRRELALTAFAMGFGLVVGFGIPFTLTASIILIHSILLGTDIIGLATPNNRWGTPVAALLGGAYGAALLMGLEGFVKLFEYLPVNVLDPMGEVGAPVVVMFMVFPALAVAFQFGVAKGVWTFLAAVLVRQLAVWLNESGLLSFQGTAVTLNQEGIALIVGMIFLFVFAMRQKPGEEGEGVDLAAVFSDRVSRIRKHVVYFMVMGGLIAMATNLLIIAGDPISLNLLAKGQQTDAAIAALARAIGFIPLVASTAIATGVYGPVGFTLVFVVGLLAPNVWVAGIGGAIVIMIEVLLLSSIARLLDKYPGVRESGENIRTAMTRILEVALLIGGANAANAMAPGFGFFFIAGLYLLNEAAGRPIVRMAVGPVGAIAVGILANLLVLAGLMTPPQ
;
A
#
# COMPACT_ATOMS: atom_id res chain seq x y z
N MET A 1 5.54 11.02 21.31
CA MET A 1 4.58 9.90 21.22
C MET A 1 4.80 9.13 19.93
N ASP A 2 4.91 9.87 18.82
CA ASP A 2 5.11 9.41 17.45
C ASP A 2 6.26 8.41 17.31
N MET A 3 7.46 8.80 17.76
CA MET A 3 8.65 7.94 17.76
C MET A 3 8.44 6.60 18.47
N ILE A 4 7.75 6.62 19.61
CA ILE A 4 7.49 5.40 20.40
C ILE A 4 6.56 4.48 19.60
N ILE A 5 5.48 5.03 19.03
CA ILE A 5 4.52 4.24 18.26
C ILE A 5 5.17 3.65 17.01
N VAL A 6 5.93 4.44 16.24
CA VAL A 6 6.61 3.94 15.03
C VAL A 6 7.67 2.88 15.37
N ALA A 7 8.44 3.09 16.45
CA ALA A 7 9.39 2.09 16.92
C ALA A 7 8.68 0.79 17.37
N LEU A 8 7.53 0.89 18.04
CA LEU A 8 6.75 -0.29 18.43
C LEU A 8 6.14 -1.01 17.22
N VAL A 9 5.64 -0.29 16.21
CA VAL A 9 5.20 -0.86 14.93
C VAL A 9 6.34 -1.65 14.29
N GLY A 10 7.53 -1.03 14.20
CA GLY A 10 8.71 -1.67 13.62
C GLY A 10 9.17 -2.92 14.39
N ALA A 11 9.23 -2.83 15.72
CA ALA A 11 9.61 -3.93 16.59
C ALA A 11 8.62 -5.10 16.48
N MET A 12 7.32 -4.80 16.55
CA MET A 12 6.27 -5.82 16.49
C MET A 12 6.22 -6.51 15.13
N ALA A 13 6.34 -5.76 14.03
CA ALA A 13 6.39 -6.32 12.68
C ALA A 13 7.60 -7.24 12.49
N ALA A 14 8.79 -6.85 12.95
CA ALA A 14 9.98 -7.68 12.86
C ALA A 14 9.85 -8.97 13.70
N VAL A 15 9.19 -8.93 14.85
CA VAL A 15 8.89 -10.12 15.67
C VAL A 15 7.92 -11.06 14.96
N LEU A 16 6.86 -10.52 14.35
CA LEU A 16 5.88 -11.30 13.59
C LEU A 16 6.53 -12.03 12.41
N ALA A 17 7.40 -11.32 11.66
CA ALA A 17 8.18 -11.89 10.57
C ALA A 17 9.20 -12.92 11.08
N ASN A 18 9.93 -12.62 12.16
CA ASN A 18 10.93 -13.52 12.74
C ASN A 18 10.35 -14.89 13.12
N ARG A 19 9.14 -14.89 13.69
CA ARG A 19 8.41 -16.09 14.09
C ARG A 19 7.62 -16.75 12.95
N GLY A 20 7.64 -16.18 11.75
CA GLY A 20 6.85 -16.66 10.61
C GLY A 20 5.33 -16.65 10.90
N ILE A 21 4.87 -15.70 11.72
CA ILE A 21 3.45 -15.51 12.04
C ILE A 21 2.79 -14.64 10.98
N ALA A 22 3.47 -13.56 10.61
CA ALA A 22 2.99 -12.61 9.61
C ALA A 22 4.15 -12.07 8.78
N VAL A 23 3.90 -11.82 7.50
CA VAL A 23 4.80 -11.02 6.65
C VAL A 23 3.95 -10.08 5.81
N PHE A 24 4.47 -8.87 5.61
CA PHE A 24 3.78 -7.86 4.83
C PHE A 24 3.89 -8.12 3.33
N ASN A 25 5.08 -8.49 2.85
CA ASN A 25 5.29 -8.80 1.44
C ASN A 25 4.46 -10.02 1.01
N ASP A 26 3.47 -9.80 0.15
CA ASP A 26 2.58 -10.85 -0.37
C ASP A 26 3.37 -11.99 -1.04
N GLY A 27 4.47 -11.66 -1.72
CA GLY A 27 5.33 -12.65 -2.39
C GLY A 27 6.10 -13.55 -1.44
N LEU A 28 6.27 -13.14 -0.17
CA LEU A 28 6.91 -13.98 0.85
C LEU A 28 5.93 -14.92 1.54
N ARG A 29 4.62 -14.64 1.56
CA ARG A 29 3.64 -15.50 2.25
C ARG A 29 3.66 -16.95 1.77
N PRO A 30 3.81 -17.27 0.48
CA PRO A 30 3.96 -18.65 0.02
C PRO A 30 5.31 -19.29 0.37
N ILE A 31 6.34 -18.49 0.65
CA ILE A 31 7.72 -18.94 0.83
C ILE A 31 8.04 -19.21 2.31
N VAL A 32 7.48 -18.41 3.22
CA VAL A 32 7.68 -18.60 4.67
C VAL A 32 7.28 -20.01 5.13
N PRO A 33 6.15 -20.62 4.69
CA PRO A 33 5.78 -22.00 5.00
C PRO A 33 6.86 -23.03 4.66
N GLU A 34 7.57 -22.86 3.54
CA GLU A 34 8.67 -23.75 3.14
C GLU A 34 9.77 -23.81 4.20
N HIS A 35 10.07 -22.67 4.84
CA HIS A 35 11.01 -22.62 5.95
C HIS A 35 10.44 -23.25 7.23
N ILE A 36 9.17 -22.99 7.53
CA ILE A 36 8.49 -23.54 8.71
C ILE A 36 8.43 -25.08 8.63
N GLU A 37 8.29 -25.62 7.42
CA GLU A 37 8.25 -27.06 7.15
C GLU A 37 9.64 -27.68 6.94
N GLY A 38 10.71 -26.88 7.08
CA GLY A 38 12.09 -27.36 7.03
C GLY A 38 12.66 -27.56 5.62
N ARG A 39 11.93 -27.19 4.56
CA ARG A 39 12.37 -27.30 3.16
C ARG A 39 13.29 -26.16 2.72
N LEU A 40 13.24 -25.01 3.40
CA LEU A 40 14.06 -23.84 3.10
C LEU A 40 14.90 -23.42 4.32
N SER A 41 16.19 -23.17 4.13
CA SER A 41 17.04 -22.67 5.22
C SER A 41 16.70 -21.21 5.57
N ARG A 42 17.02 -20.80 6.80
CA ARG A 42 16.80 -19.40 7.23
C ARG A 42 17.58 -18.40 6.37
N ARG A 43 18.79 -18.77 5.95
CA ARG A 43 19.66 -17.93 5.13
C ARG A 43 19.05 -17.70 3.75
N GLU A 44 18.54 -18.75 3.11
CA GLU A 44 17.86 -18.64 1.83
C GLU A 44 16.58 -17.81 1.95
N LEU A 45 15.79 -18.03 3.00
CA LEU A 45 14.60 -17.22 3.27
C LEU A 45 14.95 -15.73 3.42
N ALA A 46 16.03 -15.42 4.13
CA ALA A 46 16.50 -14.05 4.31
C ALA A 46 16.96 -13.41 3.00
N LEU A 47 17.70 -14.15 2.16
CA LEU A 47 18.13 -13.66 0.84
C LEU A 47 16.94 -13.42 -0.09
N THR A 48 15.95 -14.31 -0.08
CA THR A 48 14.70 -14.14 -0.84
C THR A 48 13.91 -12.94 -0.34
N ALA A 49 13.78 -12.76 0.98
CA ALA A 49 13.15 -11.60 1.58
C ALA A 49 13.85 -10.29 1.17
N PHE A 50 15.18 -10.28 1.22
CA PHE A 50 15.97 -9.13 0.77
C PHE A 50 15.75 -8.84 -0.72
N ALA A 51 15.86 -9.84 -1.59
CA ALA A 51 15.69 -9.67 -3.03
C ALA A 51 14.29 -9.15 -3.41
N MET A 52 13.24 -9.66 -2.74
CA MET A 52 11.86 -9.26 -3.01
C MET A 52 11.46 -7.95 -2.33
N GLY A 53 12.08 -7.59 -1.21
CA GLY A 53 11.70 -6.44 -0.39
C GLY A 53 12.55 -5.20 -0.65
N PHE A 54 13.86 -5.33 -0.87
CA PHE A 54 14.80 -4.20 -0.91
C PHE A 54 14.44 -3.19 -2.01
N GLY A 55 14.21 -3.68 -3.23
CA GLY A 55 13.82 -2.82 -4.36
C GLY A 55 12.51 -2.09 -4.12
N LEU A 56 11.56 -2.70 -3.39
CA LEU A 56 10.29 -2.07 -3.02
C LEU A 56 10.45 -1.07 -1.87
N VAL A 57 11.33 -1.30 -0.89
CA VAL A 57 11.61 -0.32 0.17
C VAL A 57 12.25 0.93 -0.42
N VAL A 58 13.34 0.75 -1.17
CA VAL A 58 14.14 1.87 -1.72
C VAL A 58 13.44 2.53 -2.89
N GLY A 59 12.75 1.76 -3.73
CA GLY A 59 12.10 2.28 -4.93
C GLY A 59 10.67 2.77 -4.71
N PHE A 60 9.94 2.22 -3.75
CA PHE A 60 8.52 2.52 -3.57
C PHE A 60 8.21 3.10 -2.19
N GLY A 61 8.58 2.42 -1.10
CA GLY A 61 8.30 2.88 0.26
C GLY A 61 8.87 4.26 0.55
N ILE A 62 10.20 4.36 0.57
CA ILE A 62 10.92 5.58 0.95
C ILE A 62 10.55 6.74 0.02
N PRO A 63 10.56 6.61 -1.32
CA PRO A 63 10.24 7.75 -2.17
C PRO A 63 8.85 8.33 -1.93
N PHE A 64 7.82 7.50 -1.76
CA PHE A 64 6.47 7.98 -1.40
C PHE A 64 6.43 8.66 -0.03
N THR A 65 7.22 8.14 0.90
CA THR A 65 7.33 8.70 2.24
C THR A 65 7.89 10.13 2.19
N LEU A 66 8.91 10.32 1.37
CA LEU A 66 9.55 11.63 1.17
C LEU A 66 8.63 12.60 0.41
N THR A 67 7.87 12.12 -0.59
CA THR A 67 7.03 13.01 -1.40
C THR A 67 5.84 13.60 -0.65
N ALA A 68 5.33 12.90 0.36
CA ALA A 68 4.16 13.32 1.14
C ALA A 68 4.47 13.72 2.57
N SER A 69 5.73 13.60 3.00
CA SER A 69 6.15 13.77 4.39
C SER A 69 5.35 12.92 5.41
N ILE A 70 4.83 11.77 4.95
CA ILE A 70 4.06 10.80 5.74
C ILE A 70 4.65 9.42 5.46
N ILE A 71 4.93 8.61 6.49
CA ILE A 71 5.52 7.30 6.28
C ILE A 71 4.53 6.37 5.57
N LEU A 72 4.87 5.93 4.36
CA LEU A 72 4.15 4.86 3.72
C LEU A 72 4.43 3.55 4.48
N ILE A 73 3.38 2.79 4.83
CA ILE A 73 3.52 1.55 5.60
C ILE A 73 4.52 0.56 4.98
N HIS A 74 4.63 0.57 3.65
CA HIS A 74 5.55 -0.26 2.87
C HIS A 74 7.01 0.00 3.24
N SER A 75 7.38 1.23 3.60
CA SER A 75 8.73 1.61 4.04
C SER A 75 9.14 0.88 5.31
N ILE A 76 8.22 0.79 6.28
CA ILE A 76 8.47 0.13 7.55
C ILE A 76 8.37 -1.38 7.37
N LEU A 77 7.22 -1.86 6.89
CA LEU A 77 6.89 -3.28 7.00
C LEU A 77 7.71 -4.19 6.09
N LEU A 78 8.04 -3.75 4.87
CA LEU A 78 8.93 -4.52 4.00
C LEU A 78 10.35 -4.58 4.56
N GLY A 79 10.83 -3.48 5.16
CA GLY A 79 12.14 -3.47 5.83
C GLY A 79 12.14 -4.40 7.05
N THR A 80 11.07 -4.38 7.85
CA THR A 80 10.96 -5.28 9.01
C THR A 80 10.75 -6.74 8.65
N ASP A 81 10.16 -7.06 7.50
CA ASP A 81 10.12 -8.43 6.97
C ASP A 81 11.55 -8.94 6.73
N ILE A 82 12.39 -8.12 6.09
CA ILE A 82 13.81 -8.46 5.83
C ILE A 82 14.54 -8.66 7.17
N ILE A 83 14.43 -7.71 8.10
CA ILE A 83 15.08 -7.78 9.42
C ILE A 83 14.61 -9.00 10.22
N GLY A 84 13.29 -9.23 10.26
CA GLY A 84 12.69 -10.34 10.99
C GLY A 84 13.13 -11.69 10.43
N LEU A 85 13.10 -11.86 9.10
CA LEU A 85 13.47 -13.12 8.46
C LEU A 85 14.99 -13.34 8.44
N ALA A 86 15.81 -12.28 8.44
CA ALA A 86 17.27 -12.38 8.54
C ALA A 86 17.77 -12.76 9.95
N THR A 87 17.02 -12.41 10.99
CA THR A 87 17.39 -12.72 12.37
C THR A 87 17.10 -14.18 12.73
N PRO A 88 17.93 -14.84 13.57
CA PRO A 88 17.65 -16.21 14.03
C PRO A 88 16.32 -16.31 14.77
N ASN A 89 15.60 -17.43 14.62
CA ASN A 89 14.39 -17.72 15.38
C ASN A 89 14.75 -18.53 16.64
N ASN A 90 15.41 -17.89 17.61
CA ASN A 90 15.75 -18.49 18.90
C ASN A 90 15.47 -17.50 20.05
N ARG A 91 15.67 -17.94 21.31
CA ARG A 91 15.39 -17.14 22.51
C ARG A 91 16.05 -15.76 22.51
N TRP A 92 17.17 -15.59 21.80
CA TRP A 92 17.91 -14.34 21.69
C TRP A 92 17.62 -13.58 20.39
N GLY A 93 17.32 -14.30 19.32
CA GLY A 93 17.09 -13.75 18.00
C GLY A 93 15.76 -13.03 17.86
N THR A 94 14.69 -13.46 18.54
CA THR A 94 13.42 -12.70 18.56
C THR A 94 13.57 -11.34 19.25
N PRO A 95 14.20 -11.21 20.44
CA PRO A 95 14.54 -9.91 21.01
C PRO A 95 15.41 -9.04 20.10
N VAL A 96 16.40 -9.62 19.42
CA VAL A 96 17.24 -8.88 18.45
C VAL A 96 16.40 -8.39 17.27
N ALA A 97 15.46 -9.19 16.76
CA ALA A 97 14.53 -8.77 15.72
C ALA A 97 13.68 -7.58 16.17
N ALA A 98 13.18 -7.60 17.40
CA ALA A 98 12.41 -6.50 17.98
C ALA A 98 13.25 -5.21 18.08
N LEU A 99 14.48 -5.31 18.59
CA LEU A 99 15.39 -4.17 18.72
C LEU A 99 15.75 -3.57 17.37
N LEU A 100 16.15 -4.40 16.39
CA LEU A 100 16.50 -3.93 15.06
C LEU A 100 15.30 -3.38 14.30
N GLY A 101 14.13 -4.04 14.42
CA GLY A 101 12.89 -3.56 13.81
C GLY A 101 12.43 -2.23 14.40
N GLY A 102 12.53 -2.06 15.73
CA GLY A 102 12.20 -0.81 16.38
C GLY A 102 13.18 0.32 16.07
N ALA A 103 14.48 0.01 16.04
CA ALA A 103 15.51 0.95 15.61
C ALA A 103 15.31 1.37 14.15
N TYR A 104 14.92 0.46 13.26
CA TYR A 104 14.60 0.76 11.87
C TYR A 104 13.38 1.68 11.75
N GLY A 105 12.29 1.40 12.47
CA GLY A 105 11.13 2.27 12.51
C GLY A 105 11.48 3.68 13.01
N ALA A 106 12.23 3.79 14.10
CA ALA A 106 12.71 5.06 14.62
C ALA A 106 13.62 5.80 13.62
N ALA A 107 14.55 5.08 12.98
CA ALA A 107 15.45 5.64 11.98
C ALA A 107 14.71 6.16 10.75
N LEU A 108 13.62 5.51 10.32
CA LEU A 108 12.78 6.01 9.23
C LEU A 108 12.12 7.34 9.59
N LEU A 109 11.56 7.47 10.80
CA LEU A 109 10.94 8.72 11.24
C LEU A 109 11.97 9.84 11.38
N MET A 110 13.11 9.58 12.05
CA MET A 110 14.20 10.55 12.15
C MET A 110 14.78 10.93 10.78
N GLY A 111 14.90 9.95 9.88
CA GLY A 111 15.38 10.16 8.52
C GLY A 111 14.43 11.04 7.71
N LEU A 112 13.12 10.84 7.86
CA LEU A 112 12.10 11.68 7.24
C LEU A 112 12.17 13.12 7.75
N GLU A 113 12.18 13.32 9.07
CA GLU A 113 12.32 14.66 9.67
C GLU A 113 13.63 15.34 9.27
N GLY A 114 14.73 14.59 9.24
CA GLY A 114 16.03 15.07 8.81
C GLY A 114 16.06 15.46 7.33
N PHE A 115 15.40 14.67 6.47
CA PHE A 115 15.25 14.97 5.06
C PHE A 115 14.45 16.26 4.85
N VAL A 116 13.27 16.40 5.47
CA VAL A 116 12.43 17.59 5.35
C VAL A 116 13.23 18.84 5.75
N LYS A 117 13.89 18.81 6.92
CA LYS A 117 14.74 19.92 7.39
C LYS A 117 15.87 20.24 6.42
N LEU A 118 16.58 19.23 5.90
CA LEU A 118 17.69 19.46 4.97
C LEU A 118 17.21 20.18 3.71
N PHE A 119 16.06 19.76 3.16
CA PHE A 119 15.51 20.32 1.93
C PHE A 119 14.87 21.70 2.12
N GLU A 120 14.45 22.06 3.33
CA GLU A 120 14.03 23.44 3.66
C GLU A 120 15.20 24.44 3.60
N TYR A 121 16.44 24.01 3.83
CA TYR A 121 17.63 24.87 3.75
C TYR A 121 18.20 25.01 2.32
N LEU A 122 17.67 24.27 1.36
CA LEU A 122 18.18 24.26 -0.01
C LEU A 122 17.63 25.44 -0.84
N PRO A 123 18.42 25.98 -1.79
CA PRO A 123 18.02 27.16 -2.56
C PRO A 123 16.86 26.91 -3.54
N VAL A 124 16.66 25.67 -4.00
CA VAL A 124 15.53 25.27 -4.85
C VAL A 124 14.51 24.54 -4.00
N ASN A 125 13.25 24.99 -4.07
CA ASN A 125 12.13 24.34 -3.42
C ASN A 125 11.83 23.00 -4.10
N VAL A 126 12.18 21.92 -3.41
CA VAL A 126 11.88 20.54 -3.84
C VAL A 126 10.61 20.03 -3.16
N LEU A 127 10.29 20.51 -1.95
CA LEU A 127 9.22 19.93 -1.14
C LEU A 127 7.84 20.19 -1.74
N ASP A 128 7.57 21.41 -2.24
CA ASP A 128 6.25 21.72 -2.81
C ASP A 128 5.99 20.96 -4.11
N PRO A 129 6.92 20.94 -5.10
CA PRO A 129 6.72 20.15 -6.32
C PRO A 129 6.66 18.64 -6.10
N MET A 130 7.22 18.12 -5.00
CA MET A 130 7.15 16.68 -4.68
C MET A 130 5.72 16.17 -4.48
N GLY A 131 4.78 17.04 -4.07
CA GLY A 131 3.36 16.69 -3.98
C GLY A 131 2.75 16.27 -5.34
N GLU A 132 3.30 16.74 -6.45
CA GLU A 132 2.82 16.39 -7.80
C GLU A 132 3.11 14.94 -8.19
N VAL A 133 4.05 14.27 -7.50
CA VAL A 133 4.39 12.86 -7.77
C VAL A 133 3.18 11.95 -7.58
N GLY A 134 2.38 12.22 -6.57
CA GLY A 134 1.24 11.39 -6.22
C GLY A 134 -0.12 11.93 -6.68
N ALA A 135 -0.18 13.13 -7.27
CA ALA A 135 -1.44 13.68 -7.77
C ALA A 135 -2.11 12.77 -8.84
N PRO A 136 -1.39 12.23 -9.85
CA PRO A 136 -1.99 11.29 -10.80
C PRO A 136 -2.43 9.97 -10.16
N VAL A 137 -1.80 9.55 -9.05
CA VAL A 137 -2.11 8.29 -8.37
C VAL A 137 -3.55 8.29 -7.85
N VAL A 138 -3.98 9.39 -7.23
CA VAL A 138 -5.34 9.52 -6.67
C VAL A 138 -6.40 9.32 -7.77
N VAL A 139 -6.20 9.93 -8.92
CA VAL A 139 -7.17 9.88 -10.04
C VAL A 139 -7.07 8.56 -10.79
N MET A 140 -5.88 8.11 -11.16
CA MET A 140 -5.71 6.90 -11.97
C MET A 140 -6.09 5.62 -11.20
N PHE A 141 -6.07 5.64 -9.87
CA PHE A 141 -6.45 4.49 -9.06
C PHE A 141 -7.87 4.02 -9.33
N MET A 142 -8.83 4.92 -9.59
CA MET A 142 -10.22 4.51 -9.86
C MET A 142 -10.38 3.63 -11.11
N VAL A 143 -9.35 3.55 -11.95
CA VAL A 143 -9.32 2.69 -13.15
C VAL A 143 -9.07 1.22 -12.80
N PHE A 144 -8.51 0.92 -11.61
CA PHE A 144 -8.08 -0.44 -11.28
C PHE A 144 -9.17 -1.49 -11.35
N PRO A 145 -10.42 -1.25 -10.89
CA PRO A 145 -11.44 -2.28 -10.96
C PRO A 145 -11.79 -2.61 -12.41
N ALA A 146 -11.84 -1.61 -13.29
CA ALA A 146 -12.10 -1.81 -14.71
C ALA A 146 -10.95 -2.58 -15.40
N LEU A 147 -9.70 -2.28 -15.03
CA LEU A 147 -8.53 -2.99 -15.53
C LEU A 147 -8.47 -4.43 -15.01
N ALA A 148 -8.82 -4.67 -13.75
CA ALA A 148 -8.95 -6.01 -13.17
C ALA A 148 -10.06 -6.81 -13.88
N VAL A 149 -11.20 -6.18 -14.18
CA VAL A 149 -12.25 -6.80 -15.00
C VAL A 149 -11.74 -7.11 -16.41
N ALA A 150 -10.95 -6.22 -17.01
CA ALA A 150 -10.37 -6.45 -18.34
C ALA A 150 -9.45 -7.67 -18.35
N PHE A 151 -8.59 -7.80 -17.33
CA PHE A 151 -7.66 -8.93 -17.20
C PHE A 151 -8.36 -10.25 -16.94
N GLN A 152 -9.40 -10.25 -16.10
CA GLN A 152 -10.08 -11.48 -15.72
C GLN A 152 -11.20 -11.91 -16.68
N PHE A 153 -12.03 -10.97 -17.13
CA PHE A 153 -13.27 -11.25 -17.87
C PHE A 153 -13.26 -10.74 -19.31
N GLY A 154 -12.13 -10.19 -19.77
CA GLY A 154 -11.91 -9.69 -21.11
C GLY A 154 -12.13 -8.19 -21.26
N VAL A 155 -11.46 -7.62 -22.26
CA VAL A 155 -11.37 -6.18 -22.52
C VAL A 155 -12.75 -5.52 -22.66
N ALA A 156 -13.71 -6.17 -23.32
CA ALA A 156 -15.05 -5.60 -23.52
C ALA A 156 -15.77 -5.27 -22.21
N LYS A 157 -15.74 -6.19 -21.23
CA LYS A 157 -16.34 -5.96 -19.90
C LYS A 157 -15.56 -4.90 -19.11
N GLY A 158 -14.24 -4.88 -19.29
CA GLY A 158 -13.36 -3.85 -18.72
C GLY A 158 -13.72 -2.45 -19.21
N VAL A 159 -13.91 -2.29 -20.53
CA VAL A 159 -14.34 -1.02 -21.15
C VAL A 159 -15.70 -0.59 -20.61
N TRP A 160 -16.68 -1.49 -20.52
CA TRP A 160 -17.98 -1.16 -19.93
C TRP A 160 -17.88 -0.70 -18.47
N THR A 161 -17.06 -1.38 -17.67
CA THR A 161 -16.80 -1.02 -16.27
C THR A 161 -16.14 0.35 -16.17
N PHE A 162 -15.17 0.64 -17.05
CA PHE A 162 -14.50 1.92 -17.13
C PHE A 162 -15.48 3.04 -17.50
N LEU A 163 -16.29 2.85 -18.54
CA LEU A 163 -17.30 3.83 -18.97
C LEU A 163 -18.32 4.11 -17.86
N ALA A 164 -18.79 3.07 -17.15
CA ALA A 164 -19.68 3.25 -16.02
C ALA A 164 -19.04 4.09 -14.90
N ALA A 165 -17.78 3.80 -14.55
CA ALA A 165 -17.03 4.57 -13.55
C ALA A 165 -16.83 6.04 -13.98
N VAL A 166 -16.48 6.28 -15.25
CA VAL A 166 -16.33 7.63 -15.83
C VAL A 166 -17.64 8.40 -15.79
N LEU A 167 -18.76 7.77 -16.18
CA LEU A 167 -20.08 8.40 -16.15
C LEU A 167 -20.47 8.81 -14.73
N VAL A 168 -20.32 7.91 -13.76
CA VAL A 168 -20.68 8.22 -12.37
C VAL A 168 -19.74 9.28 -11.78
N ARG A 169 -18.44 9.25 -12.11
CA ARG A 169 -17.51 10.32 -11.74
C ARG A 169 -17.98 11.67 -12.28
N GLN A 170 -18.31 11.75 -13.57
CA GLN A 170 -18.71 13.01 -14.19
C GLN A 170 -20.05 13.52 -13.65
N LEU A 171 -20.96 12.61 -13.31
CA LEU A 171 -22.20 12.96 -12.61
C LEU A 171 -21.91 13.52 -11.20
N ALA A 172 -20.95 12.95 -10.47
CA ALA A 172 -20.56 13.47 -9.16
C ALA A 172 -19.92 14.87 -9.26
N VAL A 173 -19.05 15.11 -10.27
CA VAL A 173 -18.50 16.45 -10.57
C VAL A 173 -19.63 17.44 -10.83
N TRP A 174 -20.56 17.08 -11.71
CA TRP A 174 -21.69 17.92 -12.06
C TRP A 174 -22.62 18.22 -10.86
N LEU A 175 -22.84 17.23 -9.98
CA LEU A 175 -23.61 17.42 -8.74
C LEU A 175 -22.90 18.34 -7.75
N ASN A 176 -21.57 18.27 -7.67
CA ASN A 176 -20.77 19.16 -6.84
C ASN A 176 -20.81 20.61 -7.35
N GLU A 177 -20.62 20.81 -8.66
CA GLU A 177 -20.61 22.13 -9.29
C GLU A 177 -22.01 22.78 -9.31
N SER A 178 -23.07 21.99 -9.43
CA SER A 178 -24.46 22.48 -9.45
C SER A 178 -24.98 22.94 -8.09
N GLY A 179 -24.25 22.66 -6.98
CA GLY A 179 -24.63 23.09 -5.64
C GLY A 179 -25.95 22.52 -5.11
N LEU A 180 -26.51 21.50 -5.78
CA LEU A 180 -27.81 20.90 -5.46
C LEU A 180 -27.82 20.14 -4.13
N LEU A 181 -26.64 19.71 -3.66
CA LEU A 181 -26.47 18.98 -2.41
C LEU A 181 -26.05 19.95 -1.30
N SER A 182 -27.02 20.69 -0.76
CA SER A 182 -26.84 21.43 0.49
C SER A 182 -27.66 20.77 1.59
N PHE A 183 -27.02 20.42 2.70
CA PHE A 183 -27.69 19.95 3.91
C PHE A 183 -27.50 21.03 4.98
N GLN A 184 -28.61 21.61 5.44
CA GLN A 184 -28.61 22.68 6.46
C GLN A 184 -27.64 23.85 6.17
N GLY A 185 -27.52 24.27 4.90
CA GLY A 185 -26.64 25.38 4.50
C GLY A 185 -25.16 25.03 4.36
N THR A 186 -24.75 23.77 4.57
CA THR A 186 -23.40 23.29 4.25
C THR A 186 -23.43 22.54 2.91
N ALA A 187 -22.57 22.94 1.97
CA ALA A 187 -22.39 22.23 0.71
C ALA A 187 -21.77 20.85 0.98
N VAL A 188 -22.48 19.78 0.63
CA VAL A 188 -21.97 18.41 0.73
C VAL A 188 -21.22 18.11 -0.55
N THR A 189 -19.89 18.13 -0.49
CA THR A 189 -19.04 17.73 -1.63
C THR A 189 -18.94 16.21 -1.70
N LEU A 190 -19.40 15.64 -2.81
CA LEU A 190 -19.22 14.23 -3.10
C LEU A 190 -17.76 13.94 -3.50
N ASN A 191 -17.20 12.89 -2.93
CA ASN A 191 -15.91 12.36 -3.39
C ASN A 191 -16.10 11.61 -4.71
N GLN A 192 -15.93 12.33 -5.82
CA GLN A 192 -16.11 11.83 -7.18
C GLN A 192 -15.18 10.63 -7.49
N GLU A 193 -13.93 10.65 -7.01
CA GLU A 193 -12.97 9.55 -7.16
C GLU A 193 -13.44 8.30 -6.41
N GLY A 194 -13.90 8.46 -5.17
CA GLY A 194 -14.35 7.38 -4.29
C GLY A 194 -15.62 6.70 -4.82
N ILE A 195 -16.58 7.47 -5.32
CA ILE A 195 -17.80 6.91 -5.91
C ILE A 195 -17.47 6.14 -7.19
N ALA A 196 -16.64 6.69 -8.08
CA ALA A 196 -16.22 6.01 -9.31
C ALA A 196 -15.53 4.68 -8.99
N LEU A 197 -14.67 4.68 -7.96
CA LEU A 197 -14.00 3.49 -7.48
C LEU A 197 -14.99 2.43 -6.95
N ILE A 198 -15.95 2.83 -6.11
CA ILE A 198 -16.97 1.92 -5.58
C ILE A 198 -17.78 1.29 -6.72
N VAL A 199 -18.19 2.09 -7.72
CA VAL A 199 -18.90 1.57 -8.89
C VAL A 199 -18.06 0.54 -9.64
N GLY A 200 -16.79 0.84 -9.90
CA GLY A 200 -15.87 -0.11 -10.51
C GLY A 200 -15.77 -1.42 -9.71
N MET A 201 -15.67 -1.33 -8.39
CA MET A 201 -15.62 -2.50 -7.50
C MET A 201 -16.91 -3.33 -7.54
N ILE A 202 -18.08 -2.69 -7.60
CA ILE A 202 -19.36 -3.38 -7.75
C ILE A 202 -19.37 -4.20 -9.04
N PHE A 203 -18.97 -3.63 -10.17
CA PHE A 203 -18.88 -4.35 -11.44
C PHE A 203 -17.91 -5.54 -11.35
N LEU A 204 -16.73 -5.34 -10.76
CA LEU A 204 -15.74 -6.39 -10.56
C LEU A 204 -16.34 -7.56 -9.76
N PHE A 205 -16.96 -7.29 -8.62
CA PHE A 205 -17.57 -8.33 -7.79
C PHE A 205 -18.79 -8.98 -8.46
N VAL A 206 -19.63 -8.22 -9.15
CA VAL A 206 -20.78 -8.78 -9.88
C VAL A 206 -20.34 -9.74 -10.97
N PHE A 207 -19.31 -9.38 -11.75
CA PHE A 207 -18.77 -10.29 -12.77
C PHE A 207 -18.08 -11.50 -12.14
N ALA A 208 -17.32 -11.30 -11.07
CA ALA A 208 -16.63 -12.36 -10.35
C ALA A 208 -17.59 -13.36 -9.70
N MET A 209 -18.69 -12.90 -9.09
CA MET A 209 -19.72 -13.77 -8.49
C MET A 209 -20.53 -14.53 -9.55
N ARG A 210 -20.60 -14.02 -10.79
CA ARG A 210 -21.31 -14.66 -11.90
C ARG A 210 -20.44 -15.63 -12.70
N GLN A 211 -19.14 -15.68 -12.45
CA GLN A 211 -18.26 -16.67 -13.07
C GLN A 211 -18.64 -18.06 -12.56
N LYS A 212 -19.06 -18.93 -13.48
CA LYS A 212 -19.40 -20.32 -13.14
C LYS A 212 -18.13 -21.06 -12.70
N PRO A 213 -18.20 -21.95 -11.70
CA PRO A 213 -17.12 -22.89 -11.42
C PRO A 213 -16.80 -23.69 -12.70
N GLY A 214 -15.52 -23.83 -13.04
CA GLY A 214 -15.11 -24.72 -14.13
C GLY A 214 -15.47 -26.18 -13.84
N GLU A 215 -15.53 -27.02 -14.88
CA GLU A 215 -15.95 -28.43 -14.80
C GLU A 215 -15.05 -29.33 -13.91
N GLU A 216 -13.92 -28.83 -13.41
CA GLU A 216 -13.02 -29.54 -12.48
C GLU A 216 -13.23 -29.21 -10.99
N GLY A 217 -14.23 -28.39 -10.66
CA GLY A 217 -14.45 -27.85 -9.31
C GLY A 217 -15.43 -28.61 -8.43
N GLU A 218 -15.37 -29.95 -8.37
CA GLU A 218 -16.04 -30.68 -7.29
C GLU A 218 -15.33 -30.41 -5.95
N GLY A 219 -15.91 -29.51 -5.16
CA GLY A 219 -16.07 -29.70 -3.72
C GLY A 219 -14.83 -29.92 -2.85
N VAL A 220 -13.70 -29.24 -3.10
CA VAL A 220 -12.68 -29.17 -2.04
C VAL A 220 -13.18 -28.16 -1.00
N ASP A 221 -13.61 -28.65 0.17
CA ASP A 221 -13.81 -27.81 1.36
C ASP A 221 -12.43 -27.33 1.83
N LEU A 222 -11.93 -26.28 1.19
CA LEU A 222 -10.62 -25.70 1.45
C LEU A 222 -10.54 -25.19 2.89
N ALA A 223 -11.67 -24.81 3.49
CA ALA A 223 -11.76 -24.52 4.92
C ALA A 223 -11.46 -25.76 5.79
N ALA A 224 -11.89 -26.96 5.39
CA ALA A 224 -11.51 -28.21 6.05
C ALA A 224 -10.04 -28.58 5.78
N VAL A 225 -9.58 -28.48 4.53
CA VAL A 225 -8.20 -28.82 4.10
C VAL A 225 -7.15 -27.88 4.70
N PHE A 226 -7.47 -26.60 4.90
CA PHE A 226 -6.57 -25.58 5.47
C PHE A 226 -6.96 -25.14 6.88
N SER A 227 -7.80 -25.92 7.56
CA SER A 227 -8.23 -25.65 8.94
C SER A 227 -7.05 -25.44 9.90
N ASP A 228 -5.98 -26.23 9.76
CA ASP A 228 -4.75 -26.11 10.54
C ASP A 228 -4.02 -24.77 10.31
N ARG A 229 -3.99 -24.29 9.06
CA ARG A 229 -3.38 -23.00 8.69
C ARG A 229 -4.15 -21.83 9.29
N VAL A 230 -5.48 -21.88 9.23
CA VAL A 230 -6.34 -20.86 9.84
C VAL A 230 -6.28 -20.91 11.38
N SER A 231 -6.25 -22.12 11.96
CA SER A 231 -6.09 -22.33 13.41
C SER A 231 -4.79 -21.73 13.92
N ARG A 232 -3.69 -21.89 13.17
CA ARG A 232 -2.41 -21.26 13.48
C ARG A 232 -2.48 -19.73 13.52
N ILE A 233 -3.18 -19.10 12.58
CA ILE A 233 -3.38 -17.64 12.58
C ILE A 233 -4.18 -17.24 13.82
N ARG A 234 -5.29 -17.92 14.10
CA ARG A 234 -6.14 -17.66 15.28
C ARG A 234 -5.39 -17.80 16.61
N LYS A 235 -4.49 -18.78 16.73
CA LYS A 235 -3.65 -18.96 17.93
C LYS A 235 -2.80 -17.72 18.25
N HIS A 236 -2.47 -16.91 17.24
CA HIS A 236 -1.66 -15.70 17.39
C HIS A 236 -2.48 -14.41 17.32
N VAL A 237 -3.81 -14.47 17.46
CA VAL A 237 -4.71 -13.30 17.35
C VAL A 237 -4.26 -12.12 18.23
N VAL A 238 -3.77 -12.37 19.44
CA VAL A 238 -3.30 -11.32 20.35
C VAL A 238 -2.15 -10.51 19.75
N TYR A 239 -1.21 -11.17 19.05
CA TYR A 239 -0.12 -10.46 18.38
C TYR A 239 -0.63 -9.58 17.24
N PHE A 240 -1.62 -10.08 16.49
CA PHE A 240 -2.27 -9.29 15.44
C PHE A 240 -3.04 -8.10 16.03
N MET A 241 -3.75 -8.28 17.16
CA MET A 241 -4.46 -7.19 17.85
C MET A 241 -3.53 -6.07 18.27
N VAL A 242 -2.37 -6.41 18.86
CA VAL A 242 -1.34 -5.42 19.23
C VAL A 242 -0.85 -4.68 18.00
N MET A 243 -0.53 -5.39 16.91
CA MET A 243 -0.07 -4.78 15.67
C MET A 243 -1.14 -3.87 15.05
N GLY A 244 -2.39 -4.32 14.97
CA GLY A 244 -3.51 -3.55 14.44
C GLY A 244 -3.80 -2.29 15.25
N GLY A 245 -3.71 -2.38 16.57
CA GLY A 245 -3.82 -1.22 17.44
C GLY A 245 -2.69 -0.21 17.23
N LEU A 246 -1.44 -0.68 17.14
CA LEU A 246 -0.29 0.19 16.88
C LEU A 246 -0.40 0.91 15.52
N ILE A 247 -0.80 0.19 14.47
CA ILE A 247 -1.01 0.77 13.13
C ILE A 247 -2.14 1.80 13.15
N ALA A 248 -3.27 1.47 13.77
CA ALA A 248 -4.40 2.41 13.85
C ALA A 248 -4.04 3.68 14.63
N MET A 249 -3.27 3.55 15.72
CA MET A 249 -2.72 4.71 16.45
C MET A 249 -1.80 5.56 15.58
N ALA A 250 -0.87 4.93 14.86
CA ALA A 250 0.05 5.64 13.97
C ALA A 250 -0.66 6.33 12.80
N THR A 251 -1.75 5.73 12.32
CA THR A 251 -2.59 6.27 11.25
C THR A 251 -3.43 7.44 11.75
N ASN A 252 -3.97 7.37 12.97
CA ASN A 252 -4.71 8.47 13.59
C ASN A 252 -3.83 9.70 13.81
N LEU A 253 -2.55 9.48 14.12
CA LEU A 253 -1.54 10.52 14.23
C LEU A 253 -1.04 11.04 12.88
N LEU A 254 -1.54 10.51 11.75
CA LEU A 254 -1.12 10.87 10.39
C LEU A 254 0.38 10.62 10.12
N ILE A 255 1.03 9.78 10.93
CA ILE A 255 2.45 9.44 10.76
C ILE A 255 2.60 8.34 9.71
N ILE A 256 1.64 7.41 9.67
CA ILE A 256 1.66 6.25 8.77
C ILE A 256 0.42 6.25 7.89
N ALA A 257 0.62 6.05 6.59
CA ALA A 257 -0.45 5.80 5.62
C ALA A 257 -0.37 4.37 5.06
N GLY A 258 -1.54 3.76 4.84
CA GLY A 258 -1.64 2.37 4.39
C GLY A 258 -1.31 2.12 2.92
N ASP A 259 -1.49 3.14 2.08
CA ASP A 259 -1.30 3.04 0.64
C ASP A 259 -1.04 4.41 0.02
N PRO A 260 -0.51 4.46 -1.21
CA PRO A 260 -0.25 5.71 -1.93
C PRO A 260 -1.43 6.67 -2.05
N ILE A 261 -2.67 6.18 -2.15
CA ILE A 261 -3.83 7.06 -2.40
C ILE A 261 -4.19 7.78 -1.12
N SER A 262 -4.41 7.02 -0.05
CA SER A 262 -4.68 7.60 1.26
C SER A 262 -3.52 8.50 1.68
N LEU A 263 -2.27 8.12 1.44
CA LEU A 263 -1.10 8.97 1.69
C LEU A 263 -1.19 10.33 0.99
N ASN A 264 -1.53 10.35 -0.31
CA ASN A 264 -1.62 11.60 -1.07
C ASN A 264 -2.83 12.44 -0.69
N LEU A 265 -3.96 11.82 -0.35
CA LEU A 265 -5.13 12.52 0.16
C LEU A 265 -4.86 13.13 1.54
N LEU A 266 -4.14 12.43 2.41
CA LEU A 266 -3.73 12.93 3.72
C LEU A 266 -2.74 14.10 3.60
N ALA A 267 -1.79 14.03 2.65
CA ALA A 267 -0.89 15.14 2.36
C ALA A 267 -1.64 16.42 1.93
N LYS A 268 -2.83 16.28 1.34
CA LYS A 268 -3.72 17.39 0.98
C LYS A 268 -4.71 17.78 2.08
N GLY A 269 -4.62 17.18 3.27
CA GLY A 269 -5.56 17.40 4.38
C GLY A 269 -6.94 16.77 4.18
N GLN A 270 -7.13 15.93 3.15
CA GLN A 270 -8.41 15.30 2.80
C GLN A 270 -8.60 13.97 3.53
N GLN A 271 -8.69 14.01 4.86
CA GLN A 271 -8.73 12.81 5.71
C GLN A 271 -9.95 11.91 5.47
N THR A 272 -11.14 12.50 5.30
CA THR A 272 -12.37 11.74 5.02
C THR A 272 -12.27 11.01 3.68
N ASP A 273 -11.71 11.66 2.67
CA ASP A 273 -11.51 11.08 1.35
C ASP A 273 -10.48 9.95 1.39
N ALA A 274 -9.40 10.15 2.16
CA ALA A 274 -8.40 9.12 2.41
C ALA A 274 -9.01 7.89 3.08
N ALA A 275 -9.97 8.07 4.00
CA ALA A 275 -10.67 6.97 4.67
C ALA A 275 -11.62 6.22 3.72
N ILE A 276 -12.34 6.93 2.86
CA ILE A 276 -13.22 6.32 1.83
C ILE A 276 -12.36 5.51 0.84
N ALA A 277 -11.25 6.07 0.37
CA ALA A 277 -10.32 5.38 -0.51
C ALA A 277 -9.73 4.13 0.15
N ALA A 278 -9.28 4.25 1.41
CA ALA A 278 -8.77 3.13 2.21
C ALA A 278 -9.82 2.04 2.38
N LEU A 279 -11.09 2.39 2.60
CA LEU A 279 -12.19 1.43 2.76
C LEU A 279 -12.48 0.67 1.47
N ALA A 280 -12.60 1.39 0.34
CA ALA A 280 -12.84 0.76 -0.96
C ALA A 280 -11.69 -0.17 -1.34
N ARG A 281 -10.44 0.24 -1.05
CA ARG A 281 -9.25 -0.61 -1.18
C ARG A 281 -9.36 -1.83 -0.26
N ALA A 282 -9.61 -1.65 1.03
CA ALA A 282 -9.68 -2.75 1.99
C ALA A 282 -10.64 -3.85 1.51
N ILE A 283 -11.84 -3.47 1.06
CA ILE A 283 -12.85 -4.40 0.51
C ILE A 283 -12.30 -5.14 -0.73
N GLY A 284 -11.66 -4.43 -1.65
CA GLY A 284 -11.10 -5.02 -2.87
C GLY A 284 -9.95 -6.00 -2.62
N PHE A 285 -9.18 -5.82 -1.55
CA PHE A 285 -8.04 -6.66 -1.23
C PHE A 285 -8.39 -7.88 -0.36
N ILE A 286 -9.62 -7.98 0.18
CA ILE A 286 -10.07 -9.14 0.97
C ILE A 286 -9.78 -10.47 0.26
N PRO A 287 -10.13 -10.67 -1.03
CA PRO A 287 -9.91 -11.98 -1.67
C PRO A 287 -8.43 -12.37 -1.77
N LEU A 288 -7.56 -11.40 -2.10
CA LEU A 288 -6.11 -11.62 -2.20
C LEU A 288 -5.50 -11.97 -0.83
N VAL A 289 -5.80 -11.16 0.18
CA VAL A 289 -5.24 -11.35 1.52
C VAL A 289 -5.78 -12.62 2.18
N ALA A 290 -7.09 -12.88 2.06
CA ALA A 290 -7.71 -14.06 2.66
C ALA A 290 -7.21 -15.35 1.99
N SER A 291 -7.20 -15.42 0.65
CA SER A 291 -6.78 -16.64 -0.06
C SER A 291 -5.33 -17.00 0.23
N THR A 292 -4.42 -16.02 0.23
CA THR A 292 -3.01 -16.24 0.58
C THR A 292 -2.85 -16.65 2.04
N ALA A 293 -3.57 -16.01 2.96
CA ALA A 293 -3.50 -16.34 4.39
C ALA A 293 -4.00 -17.76 4.69
N ILE A 294 -5.12 -18.16 4.08
CA ILE A 294 -5.71 -19.49 4.25
C ILE A 294 -4.76 -20.56 3.71
N ALA A 295 -4.23 -20.35 2.50
CA ALA A 295 -3.34 -21.32 1.87
C ALA A 295 -2.01 -21.51 2.62
N THR A 296 -1.47 -20.44 3.20
CA THR A 296 -0.10 -20.44 3.76
C THR A 296 -0.07 -20.57 5.28
N GLY A 297 -1.13 -20.13 5.96
CA GLY A 297 -1.15 -19.97 7.42
C GLY A 297 -0.29 -18.81 7.92
N VAL A 298 0.13 -17.91 7.02
CA VAL A 298 0.90 -16.70 7.31
C VAL A 298 0.05 -15.50 6.91
N TYR A 299 -0.26 -14.63 7.87
CA TYR A 299 -1.17 -13.50 7.64
C TYR A 299 -0.43 -12.19 7.34
N GLY A 300 -1.17 -11.15 6.97
CA GLY A 300 -0.65 -9.80 6.86
C GLY A 300 -0.62 -9.11 8.22
N PRO A 301 0.45 -8.38 8.59
CA PRO A 301 0.50 -7.63 9.86
C PRO A 301 -0.54 -6.50 9.96
N VAL A 302 -1.07 -6.04 8.81
CA VAL A 302 -2.12 -5.01 8.70
C VAL A 302 -3.52 -5.61 8.48
N GLY A 303 -3.65 -6.94 8.50
CA GLY A 303 -4.91 -7.63 8.22
C GLY A 303 -5.49 -7.32 6.83
N PHE A 304 -6.80 -7.15 6.74
CA PHE A 304 -7.48 -6.68 5.52
C PHE A 304 -7.37 -5.18 5.30
N THR A 305 -6.46 -4.49 5.99
CA THR A 305 -6.21 -3.05 5.91
C THR A 305 -7.31 -2.15 6.48
N LEU A 306 -8.38 -2.72 7.08
CA LEU A 306 -9.44 -1.92 7.73
C LEU A 306 -8.93 -1.13 8.94
N VAL A 307 -7.80 -1.54 9.53
CA VAL A 307 -7.10 -0.79 10.59
C VAL A 307 -6.78 0.65 10.19
N PHE A 308 -6.50 0.91 8.91
CA PHE A 308 -6.24 2.26 8.43
C PHE A 308 -7.53 3.08 8.40
N VAL A 309 -8.65 2.49 7.98
CA VAL A 309 -9.97 3.15 8.00
C VAL A 309 -10.34 3.56 9.42
N VAL A 310 -10.16 2.63 10.37
CA VAL A 310 -10.42 2.89 11.79
C VAL A 310 -9.49 3.97 12.33
N GLY A 311 -8.20 3.92 12.00
CA GLY A 311 -7.23 4.94 12.38
C GLY A 311 -7.60 6.33 11.86
N LEU A 312 -8.02 6.42 10.60
CA LEU A 312 -8.39 7.69 9.96
C LEU A 312 -9.71 8.28 10.46
N LEU A 313 -10.66 7.45 10.90
CA LEU A 313 -11.99 7.92 11.34
C LEU A 313 -12.13 8.05 12.86
N ALA A 314 -11.20 7.49 13.63
CA ALA A 314 -11.25 7.53 15.08
C ALA A 314 -11.06 8.97 15.63
N PRO A 315 -11.77 9.33 16.71
CA PRO A 315 -11.72 10.68 17.28
C PRO A 315 -10.42 10.97 18.04
N ASN A 316 -9.71 9.94 18.51
CA ASN A 316 -8.43 10.08 19.19
C ASN A 316 -7.60 8.80 19.07
N VAL A 317 -6.31 8.92 19.39
CA VAL A 317 -5.30 7.86 19.26
C VAL A 317 -5.67 6.61 20.04
N TRP A 318 -6.13 6.74 21.28
CA TRP A 318 -6.45 5.58 22.12
C TRP A 318 -7.66 4.81 21.60
N VAL A 319 -8.69 5.52 21.16
CA VAL A 319 -9.85 4.93 20.49
C VAL A 319 -9.45 4.28 19.18
N ALA A 320 -8.54 4.89 18.42
CA ALA A 320 -7.98 4.28 17.21
C ALA A 320 -7.25 2.96 17.55
N GLY A 321 -6.43 2.94 18.60
CA GLY A 321 -5.70 1.74 19.03
C GLY A 321 -6.61 0.60 19.46
N ILE A 322 -7.62 0.88 20.29
CA ILE A 322 -8.60 -0.12 20.72
C ILE A 322 -9.44 -0.59 19.52
N GLY A 323 -9.91 0.34 18.70
CA GLY A 323 -10.68 0.04 17.49
C GLY A 323 -9.89 -0.83 16.52
N GLY A 324 -8.63 -0.49 16.25
CA GLY A 324 -7.75 -1.26 15.37
C GLY A 324 -7.50 -2.68 15.88
N ALA A 325 -7.31 -2.84 17.19
CA ALA A 325 -7.19 -4.16 17.81
C ALA A 325 -8.46 -5.00 17.67
N ILE A 326 -9.63 -4.40 17.91
CA ILE A 326 -10.94 -5.08 17.77
C ILE A 326 -11.18 -5.47 16.31
N VAL A 327 -10.91 -4.57 15.36
CA VAL A 327 -11.11 -4.84 13.94
C VAL A 327 -10.26 -6.00 13.47
N ILE A 328 -8.95 -6.03 13.78
CA ILE A 328 -8.12 -7.18 13.42
C ILE A 328 -8.60 -8.48 14.08
N MET A 329 -9.04 -8.42 15.35
CA MET A 329 -9.60 -9.59 16.00
C MET A 329 -10.80 -10.14 15.22
N ILE A 330 -11.72 -9.26 14.80
CA ILE A 330 -12.88 -9.62 13.99
C ILE A 330 -12.42 -10.20 12.64
N GLU A 331 -11.46 -9.58 11.95
CA GLU A 331 -10.93 -10.07 10.67
C GLU A 331 -10.40 -11.51 10.79
N VAL A 332 -9.56 -11.78 11.81
CA VAL A 332 -8.98 -13.10 12.07
C VAL A 332 -10.05 -14.14 12.40
N LEU A 333 -11.08 -13.76 13.15
CA LEU A 333 -12.21 -14.65 13.45
C LEU A 333 -13.04 -14.96 12.20
N LEU A 334 -13.23 -13.97 11.32
CA LEU A 334 -13.99 -14.11 10.07
C LEU A 334 -13.25 -14.86 8.96
N LEU A 335 -11.94 -15.12 9.08
CA LEU A 335 -11.14 -15.81 8.05
C LEU A 335 -11.79 -17.11 7.55
N SER A 336 -12.31 -17.96 8.46
CA SER A 336 -12.97 -19.21 8.06
C SER A 336 -14.27 -18.98 7.30
N SER A 337 -15.02 -17.93 7.63
CA SER A 337 -16.26 -17.57 6.92
C SER A 337 -15.96 -17.01 5.54
N ILE A 338 -14.90 -16.20 5.43
CA ILE A 338 -14.42 -15.66 4.15
C ILE A 338 -13.89 -16.79 3.27
N ALA A 339 -13.20 -17.78 3.83
CA ALA A 339 -12.77 -18.97 3.10
C ALA A 339 -13.94 -19.66 2.39
N ARG A 340 -15.00 -19.99 3.14
CA ARG A 340 -16.22 -20.62 2.59
C ARG A 340 -16.90 -19.75 1.52
N LEU A 341 -16.87 -18.43 1.69
CA LEU A 341 -17.41 -17.50 0.69
C LEU A 341 -16.58 -17.54 -0.61
N LEU A 342 -15.25 -17.53 -0.50
CA LEU A 342 -14.35 -17.62 -1.65
C LEU A 342 -14.44 -18.97 -2.37
N ASP A 343 -14.69 -20.05 -1.63
CA ASP A 343 -14.91 -21.39 -2.21
C ASP A 343 -16.21 -21.44 -3.02
N LYS A 344 -17.27 -20.76 -2.54
CA LYS A 344 -18.54 -20.63 -3.25
C LYS A 344 -18.44 -19.76 -4.51
N TYR A 345 -17.52 -18.79 -4.52
CA TYR A 345 -17.34 -17.84 -5.61
C TYR A 345 -15.88 -17.83 -6.10
N PRO A 346 -15.45 -18.85 -6.86
CA PRO A 346 -14.06 -18.98 -7.31
C PRO A 346 -13.59 -17.77 -8.14
N GLY A 347 -14.49 -17.14 -8.91
CA GLY A 347 -14.16 -15.91 -9.63
C GLY A 347 -13.79 -14.73 -8.73
N VAL A 348 -14.34 -14.65 -7.51
CA VAL A 348 -13.95 -13.62 -6.53
C VAL A 348 -12.55 -13.91 -5.97
N ARG A 349 -12.18 -15.18 -5.84
CA ARG A 349 -10.82 -15.56 -5.44
C ARG A 349 -9.79 -15.21 -6.53
N GLU A 350 -10.09 -15.57 -7.77
CA GLU A 350 -9.23 -15.27 -8.95
C GLU A 350 -9.05 -13.76 -9.19
N SER A 351 -10.03 -12.94 -8.80
CA SER A 351 -9.93 -11.50 -8.97
C SER A 351 -8.82 -10.87 -8.14
N GLY A 352 -8.43 -11.49 -7.00
CA GLY A 352 -7.34 -10.98 -6.16
C GLY A 352 -6.02 -10.78 -6.91
N GLU A 353 -5.66 -11.73 -7.75
CA GLU A 353 -4.43 -11.68 -8.58
C GLU A 353 -4.52 -10.63 -9.69
N ASN A 354 -5.70 -10.51 -10.31
CA ASN A 354 -5.97 -9.50 -11.34
C ASN A 354 -5.98 -8.08 -10.76
N ILE A 355 -6.51 -7.89 -9.54
CA ILE A 355 -6.44 -6.64 -8.79
C ILE A 355 -4.99 -6.26 -8.53
N ARG A 356 -4.15 -7.19 -8.03
CA ARG A 356 -2.72 -6.95 -7.80
C ARG A 356 -1.99 -6.49 -9.07
N THR A 357 -2.28 -7.15 -10.18
CA THR A 357 -1.67 -6.83 -11.48
C THR A 357 -2.15 -5.46 -11.99
N ALA A 358 -3.45 -5.19 -11.95
CA ALA A 358 -4.03 -3.89 -12.34
C ALA A 358 -3.42 -2.74 -11.54
N MET A 359 -3.26 -2.94 -10.23
CA MET A 359 -2.66 -1.98 -9.33
C MET A 359 -1.22 -1.64 -9.67
N THR A 360 -0.42 -2.66 -9.95
CA THR A 360 0.98 -2.48 -10.34
C THR A 360 1.07 -1.64 -11.62
N ARG A 361 0.26 -1.97 -12.64
CA ARG A 361 0.25 -1.24 -13.93
C ARG A 361 -0.19 0.20 -13.81
N ILE A 362 -1.20 0.47 -12.99
CA ILE A 362 -1.70 1.83 -12.77
C ILE A 362 -0.65 2.67 -12.06
N LEU A 363 -0.01 2.13 -11.01
CA LEU A 363 1.04 2.83 -10.29
C LEU A 363 2.26 3.09 -11.19
N GLU A 364 2.65 2.15 -12.06
CA GLU A 364 3.74 2.35 -13.04
C GLU A 364 3.50 3.60 -13.91
N VAL A 365 2.29 3.77 -14.45
CA VAL A 365 1.95 4.90 -15.32
C VAL A 365 1.77 6.18 -14.53
N ALA A 366 1.00 6.14 -13.44
CA ALA A 366 0.68 7.31 -12.63
C ALA A 366 1.94 7.95 -12.05
N LEU A 367 2.88 7.14 -11.57
CA LEU A 367 4.10 7.64 -10.95
C LEU A 367 5.11 8.16 -11.94
N LEU A 368 5.17 7.59 -13.15
CA LEU A 368 6.00 8.14 -14.21
C LEU A 368 5.52 9.54 -14.59
N ILE A 369 4.21 9.72 -14.74
CA ILE A 369 3.60 11.02 -15.06
C ILE A 369 3.77 12.01 -13.90
N GLY A 370 3.49 11.60 -12.67
CA GLY A 370 3.63 12.46 -11.50
C GLY A 370 5.08 12.86 -11.25
N GLY A 371 6.02 11.91 -11.36
CA GLY A 371 7.46 12.18 -11.26
C GLY A 371 7.94 13.15 -12.34
N ALA A 372 7.46 13.00 -13.57
CA ALA A 372 7.72 13.92 -14.67
C ALA A 372 7.20 15.34 -14.37
N ASN A 373 5.97 15.47 -13.87
CA ASN A 373 5.38 16.75 -13.49
C ASN A 373 6.15 17.43 -12.35
N ALA A 374 6.44 16.68 -11.28
CA ALA A 374 7.21 17.17 -10.14
C ALA A 374 8.62 17.63 -10.55
N ALA A 375 9.33 16.82 -11.33
CA ALA A 375 10.66 17.15 -11.82
C ALA A 375 10.63 18.39 -12.72
N ASN A 376 9.63 18.53 -13.59
CA ASN A 376 9.50 19.69 -14.46
C ASN A 376 9.12 20.97 -13.69
N ALA A 377 8.35 20.84 -12.61
CA ALA A 377 8.06 21.97 -11.73
C ALA A 377 9.32 22.44 -10.96
N MET A 378 10.23 21.51 -10.58
CA MET A 378 11.52 21.86 -9.97
C MET A 378 12.55 22.43 -10.95
N ALA A 379 12.55 21.94 -12.19
CA ALA A 379 13.52 22.33 -13.20
C ALA A 379 12.85 22.29 -14.58
N PRO A 380 12.21 23.39 -15.03
CA PRO A 380 11.47 23.42 -16.28
C PRO A 380 12.29 22.95 -17.48
N GLY A 381 11.73 22.03 -18.27
CA GLY A 381 12.38 21.40 -19.42
C GLY A 381 13.40 20.32 -19.04
N PHE A 382 14.34 20.63 -18.14
CA PHE A 382 15.36 19.68 -17.68
C PHE A 382 14.74 18.48 -16.94
N GLY A 383 13.71 18.71 -16.13
CA GLY A 383 13.01 17.65 -15.39
C GLY A 383 12.42 16.59 -16.30
N PHE A 384 11.72 16.98 -17.37
CA PHE A 384 11.18 16.03 -18.35
C PHE A 384 12.29 15.27 -19.08
N PHE A 385 13.34 15.97 -19.51
CA PHE A 385 14.50 15.36 -20.16
C PHE A 385 15.14 14.29 -19.26
N PHE A 386 15.34 14.61 -17.98
CA PHE A 386 15.97 13.71 -17.03
C PHE A 386 15.10 12.49 -16.70
N ILE A 387 13.80 12.68 -16.44
CA ILE A 387 12.88 11.56 -16.14
C ILE A 387 12.74 10.63 -17.35
N ALA A 388 12.57 11.18 -18.55
CA ALA A 388 12.49 10.37 -19.77
C ALA A 388 13.78 9.59 -20.02
N GLY A 389 14.93 10.25 -19.87
CA GLY A 389 16.24 9.61 -19.99
C GLY A 389 16.43 8.48 -18.96
N LEU A 390 16.12 8.74 -17.69
CA LEU A 390 16.22 7.76 -16.61
C LEU A 390 15.31 6.55 -16.88
N TYR A 391 14.08 6.77 -17.31
CA TYR A 391 13.13 5.69 -17.64
C TYR A 391 13.62 4.83 -18.81
N LEU A 392 14.04 5.45 -19.91
CA LEU A 392 14.50 4.73 -21.11
C LEU A 392 15.82 3.99 -20.86
N LEU A 393 16.77 4.60 -20.14
CA LEU A 393 18.01 3.94 -19.75
C LEU A 393 17.75 2.79 -18.78
N ASN A 394 16.80 2.93 -17.85
CA ASN A 394 16.41 1.85 -16.95
C ASN A 394 15.79 0.67 -17.71
N GLU A 395 14.95 0.91 -18.72
CA GLU A 395 14.45 -0.15 -19.60
C GLU A 395 15.58 -0.83 -20.39
N ALA A 396 16.51 -0.05 -20.96
CA ALA A 396 17.66 -0.57 -21.70
C ALA A 396 18.62 -1.41 -20.81
N ALA A 397 18.76 -1.05 -19.54
CA ALA A 397 19.59 -1.73 -18.55
C ALA A 397 18.94 -2.99 -17.93
N GLY A 398 17.77 -3.41 -18.41
CA GLY A 398 17.08 -4.59 -17.86
C GLY A 398 16.31 -4.32 -16.57
N ARG A 399 15.93 -3.06 -16.31
CA ARG A 399 15.11 -2.61 -15.17
C ARG A 399 15.76 -2.83 -13.80
N PRO A 400 16.98 -2.31 -13.55
CA PRO A 400 17.57 -2.34 -12.21
C PRO A 400 16.71 -1.60 -11.18
N ILE A 401 16.01 -0.54 -11.59
CA ILE A 401 15.02 0.16 -10.78
C ILE A 401 13.62 -0.34 -11.19
N VAL A 402 12.79 -0.68 -10.19
CA VAL A 402 11.40 -1.07 -10.44
C VAL A 402 10.66 0.07 -11.15
N ARG A 403 9.89 -0.22 -12.20
CA ARG A 403 9.23 0.81 -13.04
C ARG A 403 8.46 1.87 -12.25
N MET A 404 7.69 1.44 -11.25
CA MET A 404 6.93 2.35 -10.38
C MET A 404 7.81 3.31 -9.56
N ALA A 405 9.08 2.97 -9.33
CA ALA A 405 10.02 3.77 -8.57
C ALA A 405 10.70 4.87 -9.41
N VAL A 406 10.75 4.70 -10.74
CA VAL A 406 11.52 5.58 -11.63
C VAL A 406 11.07 7.04 -11.51
N GLY A 407 9.76 7.28 -11.46
CA GLY A 407 9.21 8.64 -11.32
C GLY A 407 9.61 9.32 -10.00
N PRO A 408 9.24 8.75 -8.83
CA PRO A 408 9.60 9.33 -7.54
C PRO A 408 11.12 9.48 -7.32
N VAL A 409 11.91 8.43 -7.62
CA VAL A 409 13.37 8.47 -7.47
C VAL A 409 13.99 9.49 -8.41
N GLY A 410 13.52 9.54 -9.66
CA GLY A 410 13.98 10.52 -10.64
C GLY A 410 13.67 11.95 -10.23
N ALA A 411 12.50 12.20 -9.64
CA ALA A 411 12.11 13.54 -9.20
C ALA A 411 12.94 14.00 -8.00
N ILE A 412 13.25 13.11 -7.05
CA ILE A 412 14.22 13.38 -5.97
C ILE A 412 15.61 13.70 -6.55
N ALA A 413 16.06 12.90 -7.52
CA ALA A 413 17.35 13.12 -8.18
C ALA A 413 17.41 14.49 -8.89
N VAL A 414 16.33 14.88 -9.58
CA VAL A 414 16.23 16.21 -10.20
C VAL A 414 16.27 17.30 -9.14
N GLY A 415 15.56 17.16 -8.01
CA GLY A 415 15.61 18.12 -6.91
C GLY A 415 17.03 18.30 -6.35
N ILE A 416 17.80 17.21 -6.19
CA ILE A 416 19.20 17.27 -5.77
C ILE A 416 20.07 17.94 -6.84
N LEU A 417 19.93 17.54 -8.10
CA LEU A 417 20.72 18.08 -9.22
C LEU A 417 20.43 19.56 -9.46
N ALA A 418 19.17 19.99 -9.42
CA ALA A 418 18.78 21.39 -9.58
C ALA A 418 19.45 22.26 -8.50
N ASN A 419 19.44 21.79 -7.25
CA ASN A 419 20.12 22.48 -6.16
C ASN A 419 21.64 22.57 -6.37
N LEU A 420 22.28 21.50 -6.82
CA LEU A 420 23.72 21.52 -7.14
C LEU A 420 24.04 22.48 -8.29
N LEU A 421 23.20 22.51 -9.33
CA LEU A 421 23.38 23.41 -10.48
C LEU A 421 23.19 24.88 -10.09
N VAL A 422 22.24 25.19 -9.21
CA VAL A 422 22.06 26.54 -8.66
C VAL A 422 23.25 26.95 -7.81
N LEU A 423 23.74 26.08 -6.94
CA LEU A 423 24.94 26.34 -6.12
C LEU A 423 26.19 26.53 -6.97
N ALA A 424 26.28 25.86 -8.12
CA ALA A 424 27.37 26.03 -9.10
C ALA A 424 27.20 27.26 -9.99
N GLY A 425 26.08 28.00 -9.89
CA GLY A 425 25.76 29.15 -10.75
C GLY A 425 25.40 28.79 -12.20
N LEU A 426 25.13 27.51 -12.48
CA LEU A 426 24.80 26.99 -13.82
C LEU A 426 23.29 27.03 -14.12
N MET A 427 22.47 27.26 -13.10
CA MET A 427 21.02 27.35 -13.19
C MET A 427 20.54 28.49 -12.29
N THR A 428 19.56 29.28 -12.74
CA THR A 428 18.84 30.21 -11.87
C THR A 428 17.77 29.46 -11.09
N PRO A 429 17.54 29.77 -9.80
CA PRO A 429 16.42 29.21 -9.06
C PRO A 429 15.13 29.39 -9.87
N PRO A 430 14.32 28.33 -10.05
CA PRO A 430 12.97 28.49 -10.60
C PRO A 430 12.19 29.47 -9.73
N GLN A 431 11.37 30.32 -10.35
CA GLN A 431 10.49 31.25 -9.64
C GLN A 431 9.33 30.52 -8.96
#